data_AF-A0AAN7EYH9-F1
#
_entry.id   AF-A0AAN7EYH9-F1
#
_cell.length_a   1.000
_cell.length_b   1.000
_cell.length_c   1.000
_cell.angle_alpha   90.00
_cell.angle_beta   90.00
_cell.angle_gamma   90.00
#
_symmetry.space_group_name_H-M   'P 1'
#
loop_
_entity.id
_entity.type
_entity.pdbx_description
1 polymer ?
#
loop_
_entity_poly.entity_id
_entity_poly.type
_entity_poly.pdbx_seq_one_letter_code
_entity_poly.pdbx_strand_id
1 'polypeptide(L)'
;MAIQLNHISTFNSKHEKQPKPPLPTTKRRPALHVNAVSSGNNARQLIQSQAIRAIRPKEAVAAINSDGFTLLDIRPVWETEKARVKGSLNVPLFIEDKDNSPLTLLKKWVHFGYIGLWTGQYFTTMNPDFLLRVEEVVPDKDSKLLVACGEGLRSIMAATKLYEGGYKNLGWLAGGFNRSGDEDFPEVEGTEKLQYATIGGASYYFLQLLIFLQSVGKSN
;
A
#
# COMPACT_ATOMS: atom_id res chain seq x y z
N MET A 1 21.50 -18.55 87.91
CA MET A 1 22.71 -17.76 88.21
C MET A 1 22.92 -16.79 87.05
N ALA A 2 22.72 -15.51 87.31
CA ALA A 2 22.90 -14.43 86.35
C ALA A 2 24.36 -13.99 86.35
N ILE A 3 24.95 -13.83 85.16
CA ILE A 3 26.23 -13.13 85.00
C ILE A 3 25.99 -12.01 84.00
N GLN A 4 26.09 -10.79 84.54
CA GLN A 4 26.30 -9.56 83.81
C GLN A 4 27.79 -9.21 83.95
N LEU A 5 28.45 -8.76 82.86
CA LEU A 5 29.19 -7.48 82.76
C LEU A 5 30.17 -7.45 81.57
N ASN A 6 29.85 -6.54 80.64
CA ASN A 6 30.64 -5.56 79.88
C ASN A 6 32.17 -5.76 79.66
N HIS A 7 32.65 -5.60 78.41
CA HIS A 7 33.15 -4.32 77.84
C HIS A 7 33.92 -4.52 76.50
N ILE A 8 33.51 -3.73 75.48
CA ILE A 8 34.31 -2.97 74.48
C ILE A 8 35.39 -3.68 73.64
N SER A 9 35.22 -3.72 72.32
CA SER A 9 35.94 -2.83 71.37
C SER A 9 35.50 -3.05 69.91
N THR A 10 35.42 -1.93 69.21
CA THR A 10 34.97 -1.72 67.82
C THR A 10 35.92 -2.31 66.79
N PHE A 11 35.40 -3.07 65.82
CA PHE A 11 36.11 -3.38 64.58
C PHE A 11 35.33 -2.81 63.38
N ASN A 12 35.95 -1.85 62.71
CA ASN A 12 35.44 -1.12 61.54
C ASN A 12 35.29 -2.05 60.32
N SER A 13 34.09 -2.08 59.74
CA SER A 13 33.86 -2.69 58.42
C SER A 13 34.14 -1.67 57.32
N LYS A 14 35.23 -1.87 56.58
CA LYS A 14 35.46 -1.20 55.28
C LYS A 14 34.81 -2.05 54.19
N HIS A 15 33.59 -1.71 53.80
CA HIS A 15 33.03 -2.14 52.51
C HIS A 15 33.42 -1.13 51.44
N GLU A 16 34.45 -1.48 50.68
CA GLU A 16 34.94 -0.77 49.51
C GLU A 16 33.92 -0.90 48.36
N LYS A 17 33.34 0.23 47.95
CA LYS A 17 32.41 0.30 46.82
C LYS A 17 33.22 0.19 45.52
N GLN A 18 33.10 -0.93 44.80
CA GLN A 18 33.61 -1.01 43.44
C GLN A 18 32.81 -0.11 42.48
N PRO A 19 33.47 0.64 41.58
CA PRO A 19 32.80 1.55 40.64
C PRO A 19 32.22 0.83 39.41
N LYS A 20 31.03 1.26 38.97
CA LYS A 20 30.38 0.83 37.72
C LYS A 20 31.24 1.17 36.48
N PRO A 21 31.30 0.31 35.46
CA PRO A 21 32.01 0.60 34.23
C PRO A 21 31.32 1.72 33.42
N PRO A 22 32.09 2.62 32.77
CA PRO A 22 31.51 3.70 31.99
C PRO A 22 30.86 3.19 30.69
N LEU A 23 29.65 3.69 30.42
CA LEU A 23 28.91 3.45 29.17
C LEU A 23 29.67 4.00 27.95
N PRO A 24 29.71 3.27 26.82
CA PRO A 24 30.34 3.77 25.61
C PRO A 24 29.54 4.96 25.04
N THR A 25 30.18 6.12 24.97
CA THR A 25 29.63 7.33 24.35
C THR A 25 29.50 7.10 22.84
N THR A 26 28.27 6.86 22.39
CA THR A 26 27.98 6.72 20.96
C THR A 26 28.13 8.09 20.30
N LYS A 27 29.22 8.31 19.55
CA LYS A 27 29.30 9.45 18.62
C LYS A 27 28.14 9.32 17.64
N ARG A 28 27.19 10.26 17.69
CA ARG A 28 26.08 10.38 16.73
C ARG A 28 26.69 10.39 15.32
N ARG A 29 26.44 9.31 14.56
CA ARG A 29 26.65 9.30 13.11
C ARG A 29 25.86 10.46 12.50
N PRO A 30 26.34 11.14 11.45
CA PRO A 30 25.53 12.13 10.77
C PRO A 30 24.24 11.42 10.35
N ALA A 31 23.10 11.99 10.75
CA ALA A 31 21.82 11.51 10.28
C ALA A 31 21.86 11.60 8.76
N LEU A 32 21.85 10.45 8.09
CA LEU A 32 21.65 10.40 6.66
C LEU A 32 20.26 11.02 6.44
N HIS A 33 20.22 12.27 6.01
CA HIS A 33 18.98 12.96 5.69
C HIS A 33 18.49 12.34 4.38
N VAL A 34 17.82 11.20 4.49
CA VAL A 34 17.07 10.63 3.39
C VAL A 34 15.92 11.58 3.15
N ASN A 35 16.05 12.44 2.15
CA ASN A 35 14.92 13.18 1.61
C ASN A 35 13.97 12.15 1.01
N ALA A 36 13.06 11.61 1.82
CA ALA A 36 11.90 10.92 1.30
C ALA A 36 11.21 11.91 0.35
N VAL A 37 11.19 11.59 -0.94
CA VAL A 37 10.63 12.45 -1.97
C VAL A 37 9.22 12.83 -1.54
N SER A 38 8.95 14.14 -1.53
CA SER A 38 7.75 14.84 -1.04
C SER A 38 6.46 14.52 -1.83
N SER A 39 6.33 13.30 -2.35
CA SER A 39 5.22 12.85 -3.20
C SER A 39 3.88 12.94 -2.45
N GLY A 40 3.86 12.70 -1.14
CA GLY A 40 2.65 12.84 -0.31
C GLY A 40 2.14 14.27 -0.12
N ASN A 41 3.04 15.26 -0.05
CA ASN A 41 2.65 16.67 0.07
C ASN A 41 2.14 17.21 -1.27
N ASN A 42 2.81 16.84 -2.37
CA ASN A 42 2.40 17.22 -3.72
C ASN A 42 1.02 16.64 -4.05
N ALA A 43 0.78 15.36 -3.75
CA ALA A 43 -0.51 14.72 -3.99
C ALA A 43 -1.67 15.42 -3.26
N ARG A 44 -1.49 15.73 -1.97
CA ARG A 44 -2.52 16.46 -1.20
C ARG A 44 -2.77 17.84 -1.76
N GLN A 45 -1.71 18.56 -2.14
CA GLN A 45 -1.82 19.88 -2.74
C GLN A 45 -2.58 19.82 -4.08
N LEU A 46 -2.32 18.82 -4.92
CA LEU A 46 -3.00 18.65 -6.22
C LEU A 46 -4.50 18.32 -6.07
N ILE A 47 -4.86 17.57 -5.03
CA ILE A 47 -6.27 17.31 -4.71
C ILE A 47 -6.93 18.59 -4.17
N GLN A 48 -6.23 19.34 -3.30
CA GLN A 48 -6.73 20.60 -2.75
C GLN A 48 -6.87 21.70 -3.80
N SER A 49 -5.94 21.76 -4.75
CA SER A 49 -5.98 22.69 -5.89
C SER A 49 -6.96 22.27 -7.00
N GLN A 50 -7.65 21.13 -6.82
CA GLN A 50 -8.53 20.50 -7.80
C GLN A 50 -7.87 20.16 -9.15
N ALA A 51 -6.54 20.08 -9.19
CA ALA A 51 -5.82 19.58 -10.36
C ALA A 51 -6.08 18.09 -10.59
N ILE A 52 -6.34 17.34 -9.52
CA ILE A 52 -6.82 15.96 -9.57
C ILE A 52 -8.19 15.88 -8.91
N ARG A 53 -9.23 15.58 -9.70
CA ARG A 53 -10.61 15.47 -9.22
C ARG A 53 -10.81 14.14 -8.50
N ALA A 54 -11.23 14.18 -7.25
CA ALA A 54 -11.66 12.97 -6.54
C ALA A 54 -13.05 12.53 -7.04
N ILE A 55 -13.16 11.28 -7.52
CA ILE A 55 -14.41 10.69 -8.02
C ILE A 55 -14.73 9.47 -7.17
N ARG A 56 -15.94 9.41 -6.62
CA ARG A 56 -16.38 8.24 -5.82
C ARG A 56 -16.83 7.10 -6.74
N PRO A 57 -16.77 5.83 -6.29
CA PRO A 57 -17.26 4.69 -7.08
C PRO A 57 -18.66 4.87 -7.66
N LYS A 58 -19.61 5.35 -6.86
CA LYS A 58 -20.99 5.68 -7.28
C LYS A 58 -21.08 6.69 -8.43
N GLU A 59 -20.11 7.58 -8.54
CA GLU A 59 -20.06 8.63 -9.56
C GLU A 59 -19.18 8.23 -10.75
N ALA A 60 -18.45 7.11 -10.66
CA ALA A 60 -17.44 6.72 -11.64
C ALA A 60 -18.05 6.40 -13.01
N VAL A 61 -19.15 5.65 -13.06
CA VAL A 61 -19.84 5.34 -14.32
C VAL A 61 -20.42 6.60 -14.96
N ALA A 62 -20.98 7.52 -14.16
CA ALA A 62 -21.44 8.81 -14.67
C ALA A 62 -20.27 9.64 -15.23
N ALA A 63 -19.13 9.65 -14.57
CA ALA A 63 -17.93 10.33 -15.07
C ALA A 63 -17.40 9.69 -16.36
N ILE A 64 -17.41 8.36 -16.49
CA ILE A 64 -16.98 7.67 -17.69
C ILE A 64 -17.92 7.99 -18.86
N ASN A 65 -19.22 7.81 -18.68
CA ASN A 65 -20.20 7.91 -19.76
C ASN A 65 -20.59 9.36 -20.10
N SER A 66 -20.72 10.24 -19.11
CA SER A 66 -21.22 11.61 -19.29
C SER A 66 -20.08 12.62 -19.41
N ASP A 67 -19.10 12.54 -18.51
CA ASP A 67 -17.97 13.49 -18.51
C ASP A 67 -16.88 13.07 -19.53
N GLY A 68 -16.94 11.84 -20.06
CA GLY A 68 -16.00 11.32 -21.06
C GLY A 68 -14.67 10.85 -20.49
N PHE A 69 -14.64 10.45 -19.21
CA PHE A 69 -13.42 9.92 -18.61
C PHE A 69 -13.10 8.52 -19.15
N THR A 70 -11.85 8.31 -19.53
CA THR A 70 -11.31 6.97 -19.80
C THR A 70 -10.77 6.39 -18.50
N LEU A 71 -11.24 5.19 -18.14
CA LEU A 71 -10.79 4.50 -16.92
C LEU A 71 -9.42 3.86 -17.14
N LEU A 72 -8.43 4.30 -16.37
CA LEU A 72 -7.08 3.75 -16.34
C LEU A 72 -6.88 2.94 -15.05
N ASP A 73 -6.89 1.62 -15.20
CA ASP A 73 -6.58 0.67 -14.13
C ASP A 73 -5.06 0.48 -14.02
N ILE A 74 -4.49 0.93 -12.91
CA ILE A 74 -3.05 0.85 -12.66
C ILE A 74 -2.65 -0.35 -11.80
N ARG A 75 -3.60 -1.26 -11.53
CA ARG A 75 -3.33 -2.49 -10.81
C ARG A 75 -2.42 -3.41 -11.62
N PRO A 76 -1.62 -4.23 -10.95
CA PRO A 76 -0.84 -5.28 -11.60
C PRO A 76 -1.76 -6.32 -12.26
N VAL A 77 -1.19 -7.03 -13.23
CA VAL A 77 -1.93 -7.96 -14.11
C VAL A 77 -2.68 -9.04 -13.31
N TRP A 78 -2.08 -9.59 -12.26
CA TRP A 78 -2.74 -10.62 -11.43
C TRP A 78 -3.96 -10.10 -10.64
N GLU A 79 -4.08 -8.79 -10.42
CA GLU A 79 -5.27 -8.19 -9.81
C GLU A 79 -6.36 -7.92 -10.87
N THR A 80 -5.97 -7.55 -12.09
CA THR A 80 -6.91 -7.26 -13.19
C THR A 80 -7.47 -8.54 -13.83
N GLU A 81 -6.72 -9.62 -13.85
CA GLU A 81 -7.19 -10.95 -14.29
C GLU A 81 -8.32 -11.49 -13.41
N LYS A 82 -8.30 -11.19 -12.10
CA LYS A 82 -9.37 -11.60 -11.17
C LYS A 82 -10.68 -10.87 -11.44
N ALA A 83 -10.59 -9.54 -11.59
CA ALA A 83 -11.72 -8.69 -11.89
C ALA A 83 -11.24 -7.36 -12.48
N ARG A 84 -11.86 -6.90 -13.56
CA ARG A 84 -11.59 -5.60 -14.19
C ARG A 84 -12.88 -5.02 -14.78
N VAL A 85 -12.95 -3.69 -14.85
CA VAL A 85 -14.06 -3.02 -15.53
C VAL A 85 -13.88 -3.18 -17.04
N LYS A 86 -14.92 -3.59 -17.75
CA LYS A 86 -14.90 -3.74 -19.20
C LYS A 86 -14.58 -2.42 -19.89
N GLY A 87 -13.75 -2.48 -20.92
CA GLY A 87 -13.28 -1.28 -21.65
C GLY A 87 -12.27 -0.42 -20.88
N SER A 88 -11.87 -0.79 -19.66
CA SER A 88 -10.77 -0.09 -18.97
C SER A 88 -9.43 -0.30 -19.67
N LEU A 89 -8.55 0.69 -19.60
CA LEU A 89 -7.16 0.55 -20.01
C LEU A 89 -6.35 0.05 -18.82
N ASN A 90 -5.48 -0.93 -19.01
CA ASN A 90 -4.61 -1.42 -17.93
C ASN A 90 -3.15 -1.05 -18.19
N VAL A 91 -2.57 -0.25 -17.30
CA VAL A 91 -1.13 0.06 -17.30
C VAL A 91 -0.61 -0.05 -15.87
N PRO A 92 0.06 -1.16 -15.50
CA PRO A 92 0.51 -1.37 -14.13
C PRO A 92 1.52 -0.33 -13.65
N LEU A 93 1.23 0.29 -12.50
CA LEU A 93 2.21 1.14 -11.80
C LEU A 93 3.28 0.31 -11.09
N PHE A 94 2.90 -0.87 -10.63
CA PHE A 94 3.78 -1.82 -9.97
C PHE A 94 3.81 -3.11 -10.76
N ILE A 95 5.02 -3.63 -10.96
CA ILE A 95 5.29 -4.88 -11.66
C ILE A 95 6.01 -5.83 -10.71
N GLU A 96 6.01 -7.12 -11.03
CA GLU A 96 6.77 -8.10 -10.28
C GLU A 96 8.27 -7.79 -10.35
N ASP A 97 8.92 -7.80 -9.19
CA ASP A 97 10.37 -7.65 -9.11
C ASP A 97 11.05 -8.97 -9.49
N LYS A 98 11.74 -8.97 -10.63
CA LYS A 98 12.46 -10.13 -11.17
C LYS A 98 13.92 -10.22 -10.69
N ASP A 99 14.35 -9.33 -9.80
CA ASP A 99 15.72 -9.36 -9.29
C ASP A 99 15.93 -10.59 -8.39
N ASN A 100 16.92 -11.40 -8.77
CA ASN A 100 17.26 -12.66 -8.10
C ASN A 100 18.61 -12.59 -7.39
N SER A 101 19.08 -11.39 -7.05
CA SER A 101 20.29 -11.20 -6.25
C SER A 101 20.14 -11.88 -4.87
N PRO A 102 21.20 -12.43 -4.27
CA PRO A 102 21.12 -13.18 -3.01
C PRO A 102 20.44 -12.43 -1.86
N LEU A 103 20.68 -11.11 -1.76
CA LEU A 103 20.01 -10.24 -0.78
C LEU A 103 18.53 -10.04 -1.08
N THR A 104 18.17 -9.90 -2.36
CA THR A 104 16.77 -9.78 -2.80
C THR A 104 16.01 -11.08 -2.58
N LEU A 105 16.65 -12.24 -2.78
CA LEU A 105 16.07 -13.54 -2.49
C LEU A 105 15.80 -13.71 -0.99
N LEU A 106 16.75 -13.32 -0.12
CA LEU A 106 16.51 -13.32 1.33
C LEU A 106 15.33 -12.42 1.71
N LYS A 107 15.26 -11.22 1.13
CA LYS A 107 14.16 -10.27 1.34
C LYS A 107 12.82 -10.81 0.84
N LYS A 108 12.80 -11.41 -0.36
CA LYS A 108 11.64 -12.12 -0.93
C LYS A 108 11.21 -13.23 -0.01
N TRP A 109 12.12 -14.05 0.51
CA TRP A 109 11.80 -15.18 1.37
C TRP A 109 11.13 -14.76 2.68
N VAL A 110 11.66 -13.72 3.34
CA VAL A 110 11.02 -13.13 4.53
C VAL A 110 9.66 -12.53 4.20
N HIS A 111 9.55 -11.82 3.07
CA HIS A 111 8.30 -11.20 2.63
C HIS A 111 7.23 -12.25 2.31
N PHE A 112 7.56 -13.26 1.49
CA PHE A 112 6.68 -14.35 1.10
C PHE A 112 6.28 -15.21 2.29
N GLY A 113 7.18 -15.52 3.22
CA GLY A 113 6.88 -16.39 4.36
C GLY A 113 5.81 -15.84 5.29
N TYR A 114 5.90 -14.56 5.66
CA TYR A 114 5.01 -14.00 6.70
C TYR A 114 3.86 -13.16 6.14
N ILE A 115 4.12 -12.34 5.12
CA ILE A 115 3.15 -11.37 4.61
C ILE A 115 2.57 -11.87 3.29
N GLY A 116 3.41 -12.23 2.32
CA GLY A 116 3.00 -12.65 0.99
C GLY A 116 2.14 -13.93 0.99
N LEU A 117 2.41 -14.91 1.85
CA LEU A 117 1.58 -16.10 1.96
C LEU A 117 0.18 -15.77 2.53
N TRP A 118 0.09 -14.85 3.49
CA TRP A 118 -1.17 -14.47 4.12
C TRP A 118 -1.99 -13.52 3.25
N THR A 119 -1.38 -12.47 2.70
CA THR A 119 -2.06 -11.42 1.93
C THR A 119 -2.07 -11.68 0.43
N GLY A 120 -1.27 -12.64 -0.06
CA GLY A 120 -1.06 -12.87 -1.48
C GLY A 120 -0.24 -11.77 -2.17
N GLN A 121 0.43 -10.90 -1.41
CA GLN A 121 1.18 -9.80 -1.97
C GLN A 121 2.47 -10.30 -2.63
N TYR A 122 2.59 -10.06 -3.93
CA TYR A 122 3.83 -10.29 -4.67
C TYR A 122 4.88 -9.25 -4.28
N PHE A 123 6.14 -9.63 -4.36
CA PHE A 123 7.24 -8.69 -4.21
C PHE A 123 7.30 -7.81 -5.47
N THR A 124 6.81 -6.57 -5.36
CA THR A 124 6.65 -5.66 -6.50
C THR A 124 7.67 -4.53 -6.49
N THR A 125 8.09 -4.14 -7.68
CA THR A 125 8.85 -2.91 -7.93
C THR A 125 8.02 -1.90 -8.73
N MET A 126 8.40 -0.63 -8.66
CA MET A 126 7.75 0.43 -9.44
C MET A 126 8.13 0.27 -10.91
N ASN A 127 7.14 0.35 -11.80
CA ASN A 127 7.37 0.29 -13.24
C ASN A 127 8.08 1.57 -13.72
N PRO A 128 9.33 1.48 -14.22
CA PRO A 128 10.06 2.65 -14.72
C PRO A 128 9.42 3.22 -15.99
N ASP A 129 8.79 2.34 -16.79
CA ASP A 129 8.21 2.69 -18.08
C ASP A 129 6.75 3.14 -17.96
N PHE A 130 6.22 3.31 -16.75
CA PHE A 130 4.80 3.60 -16.51
C PHE A 130 4.28 4.76 -17.37
N LEU A 131 4.96 5.91 -17.36
CA LEU A 131 4.51 7.08 -18.13
C LEU A 131 4.57 6.84 -19.64
N LEU A 132 5.64 6.22 -20.13
CA LEU A 132 5.80 5.87 -21.54
C LEU A 132 4.66 4.96 -22.00
N ARG A 133 4.32 3.94 -21.20
CA ARG A 133 3.20 3.04 -21.50
C ARG A 133 1.86 3.74 -21.48
N VAL A 134 1.62 4.67 -20.56
CA VAL A 134 0.37 5.44 -20.60
C VAL A 134 0.31 6.32 -21.85
N GLU A 135 1.42 6.93 -22.26
CA GLU A 135 1.50 7.74 -23.49
C GLU A 135 1.28 6.92 -24.78
N GLU A 136 1.73 5.66 -24.81
CA GLU A 136 1.48 4.75 -25.94
C GLU A 136 -0.03 4.49 -26.12
N VAL A 137 -0.75 4.32 -25.02
CA VAL A 137 -2.18 3.96 -25.04
C VAL A 137 -3.07 5.21 -25.08
N VAL A 138 -2.61 6.31 -24.50
CA VAL A 138 -3.30 7.60 -24.40
C VAL A 138 -2.32 8.72 -24.78
N PRO A 139 -2.08 8.95 -26.09
CA PRO A 139 -1.11 9.96 -26.53
C PRO A 139 -1.59 11.40 -26.26
N ASP A 140 -2.91 11.61 -26.19
CA ASP A 140 -3.49 12.92 -25.92
C ASP A 140 -3.45 13.26 -24.43
N LYS A 141 -2.66 14.28 -24.07
CA LYS A 141 -2.49 14.78 -22.70
C LYS A 141 -3.68 15.58 -22.18
N ASP A 142 -4.54 16.05 -23.08
CA ASP A 142 -5.77 16.74 -22.74
C ASP A 142 -6.95 15.78 -22.53
N SER A 143 -6.76 14.48 -22.78
CA SER A 143 -7.75 13.45 -22.48
C SER A 143 -8.08 13.38 -20.98
N LYS A 144 -9.34 13.06 -20.68
CA LYS A 144 -9.83 12.89 -19.31
C LYS A 144 -9.54 11.47 -18.84
N LEU A 145 -8.68 11.33 -17.83
CA LEU A 145 -8.29 10.02 -17.29
C LEU A 145 -8.77 9.83 -15.87
N LEU A 146 -9.53 8.77 -15.63
CA LEU A 146 -9.92 8.35 -14.28
C LEU A 146 -8.97 7.24 -13.84
N VAL A 147 -8.05 7.54 -12.93
CA VAL A 147 -7.04 6.60 -12.46
C VAL A 147 -7.58 5.82 -11.28
N ALA A 148 -7.57 4.49 -11.38
CA ALA A 148 -8.10 3.58 -10.37
C ALA A 148 -7.07 2.54 -9.94
N CYS A 149 -7.12 2.15 -8.67
CA CYS A 149 -6.41 0.99 -8.13
C CYS A 149 -7.28 0.30 -7.08
N GLY A 150 -6.73 -0.68 -6.35
CA GLY A 150 -7.46 -1.37 -5.27
C GLY A 150 -8.04 -0.45 -4.19
N GLU A 151 -7.18 0.28 -3.47
CA GLU A 151 -7.58 1.08 -2.30
C GLU A 151 -7.56 2.61 -2.52
N GLY A 152 -7.10 3.04 -3.70
CA GLY A 152 -6.99 4.45 -4.07
C GLY A 152 -5.61 5.10 -3.83
N LEU A 153 -4.78 4.57 -2.93
CA LEU A 153 -3.48 5.20 -2.63
C LEU A 153 -2.49 5.14 -3.80
N ARG A 154 -2.37 3.97 -4.45
CA ARG A 154 -1.48 3.80 -5.61
C ARG A 154 -1.92 4.68 -6.79
N SER A 155 -3.23 4.85 -6.98
CA SER A 155 -3.79 5.65 -8.08
C SER A 155 -3.60 7.15 -7.87
N ILE A 156 -3.55 7.65 -6.63
CA ILE A 156 -3.13 9.04 -6.37
C ILE A 156 -1.68 9.23 -6.83
N MET A 157 -0.79 8.30 -6.45
CA MET A 157 0.61 8.38 -6.85
C MET A 157 0.78 8.33 -8.37
N ALA A 158 0.05 7.45 -9.07
CA ALA A 158 0.02 7.44 -10.53
C ALA A 158 -0.53 8.75 -11.12
N ALA A 159 -1.63 9.29 -10.58
CA ALA A 159 -2.20 10.55 -11.04
C ALA A 159 -1.22 11.72 -10.85
N THR A 160 -0.48 11.78 -9.73
CA THR A 160 0.58 12.79 -9.54
C THR A 160 1.68 12.65 -10.59
N LYS A 161 2.14 11.42 -10.88
CA LYS A 161 3.11 11.19 -11.96
C LYS A 161 2.58 11.60 -13.33
N LEU A 162 1.32 11.32 -13.63
CA LEU A 162 0.68 11.72 -14.89
C LEU A 162 0.57 13.23 -15.00
N TYR A 163 0.22 13.91 -13.90
CA TYR A 163 0.17 15.37 -13.85
C TYR A 163 1.56 15.98 -14.13
N GLU A 164 2.60 15.45 -13.48
CA GLU A 164 4.00 15.83 -13.73
C GLU A 164 4.43 15.53 -15.18
N GLY A 165 3.88 14.46 -15.77
CA GLY A 165 4.02 14.09 -17.18
C GLY A 165 3.13 14.88 -18.16
N GLY A 166 2.46 15.94 -17.70
CA GLY A 166 1.74 16.90 -18.54
C GLY A 166 0.25 16.59 -18.78
N TYR A 167 -0.30 15.53 -18.19
CA TYR A 167 -1.75 15.27 -18.28
C TYR A 167 -2.53 16.28 -17.43
N LYS A 168 -3.56 16.90 -18.01
CA LYS A 168 -4.27 18.02 -17.36
C LYS A 168 -5.57 17.61 -16.69
N ASN A 169 -6.31 16.67 -17.30
CA ASN A 169 -7.66 16.32 -16.87
C ASN A 169 -7.67 14.99 -16.12
N LEU A 170 -7.20 15.01 -14.87
CA LEU A 170 -7.04 13.79 -14.08
C LEU A 170 -8.13 13.64 -13.03
N GLY A 171 -8.73 12.47 -13.01
CA GLY A 171 -9.61 11.97 -11.98
C GLY A 171 -8.93 10.86 -11.19
N TRP A 172 -9.23 10.77 -9.90
CA TRP A 172 -8.78 9.69 -9.04
C TRP A 172 -10.00 8.98 -8.42
N LEU A 173 -10.05 7.65 -8.53
CA LEU A 173 -11.09 6.85 -7.90
C LEU A 173 -10.87 6.77 -6.37
N ALA A 174 -11.64 7.55 -5.64
CA ALA A 174 -11.52 7.71 -4.20
C ALA A 174 -11.85 6.41 -3.45
N GLY A 175 -10.84 5.85 -2.79
CA GLY A 175 -10.94 4.55 -2.10
C GLY A 175 -10.82 3.33 -3.00
N GLY A 176 -10.62 3.53 -4.31
CA GLY A 176 -10.38 2.48 -5.28
C GLY A 176 -11.53 1.48 -5.46
N PHE A 177 -11.23 0.37 -6.12
CA PHE A 177 -12.18 -0.71 -6.39
C PHE A 177 -12.70 -1.40 -5.12
N ASN A 178 -11.94 -1.37 -4.03
CA ASN A 178 -12.35 -1.96 -2.73
C ASN A 178 -13.58 -1.28 -2.12
N ARG A 179 -13.89 -0.04 -2.53
CA ARG A 179 -15.10 0.68 -2.12
C ARG A 179 -16.24 0.61 -3.13
N SER A 180 -16.06 -0.13 -4.22
CA SER A 180 -17.09 -0.25 -5.26
C SER A 180 -18.07 -1.34 -4.88
N GLY A 181 -19.37 -1.02 -4.93
CA GLY A 181 -20.45 -1.98 -4.84
C GLY A 181 -20.72 -2.68 -6.18
N ASP A 182 -21.56 -3.71 -6.15
CA ASP A 182 -21.95 -4.47 -7.35
C ASP A 182 -22.70 -3.58 -8.38
N GLU A 183 -23.36 -2.52 -7.93
CA GLU A 183 -24.11 -1.57 -8.75
C GLU A 183 -23.26 -0.41 -9.30
N ASP A 184 -22.07 -0.19 -8.74
CA ASP A 184 -21.23 0.96 -9.12
C ASP A 184 -20.57 0.77 -10.49
N PHE A 185 -20.30 -0.48 -10.88
CA PHE A 185 -19.75 -0.85 -12.18
C PHE A 185 -20.55 -2.01 -12.77
N PRO A 186 -21.44 -1.78 -13.76
CA PRO A 186 -22.33 -2.82 -14.28
C PRO A 186 -21.62 -3.85 -15.17
N GLU A 187 -20.51 -3.47 -15.81
CA GLU A 187 -19.76 -4.32 -16.73
C GLU A 187 -18.39 -4.68 -16.14
N VAL A 188 -18.34 -5.78 -15.38
CA VAL A 188 -17.10 -6.33 -14.81
C VAL A 188 -16.76 -7.67 -15.48
N GLU A 189 -15.52 -7.80 -15.92
CA GLU A 189 -14.95 -9.04 -16.45
C GLU A 189 -14.07 -9.68 -15.39
N GLY A 190 -14.16 -11.00 -15.24
CA GLY A 190 -13.33 -11.78 -14.31
C GLY A 190 -14.15 -12.81 -13.54
N THR A 191 -13.46 -13.60 -12.71
CA THR A 191 -14.10 -14.62 -11.86
C THR A 191 -14.56 -14.04 -10.52
N GLU A 192 -14.03 -12.89 -10.14
CA GLU A 192 -14.22 -12.28 -8.81
C GLU A 192 -14.94 -10.94 -8.87
N LYS A 193 -15.35 -10.47 -7.69
CA LYS A 193 -15.82 -9.09 -7.52
C LYS A 193 -14.65 -8.12 -7.49
N LEU A 194 -14.84 -6.92 -8.03
CA LEU A 194 -13.84 -5.83 -8.02
C LEU A 194 -13.32 -5.54 -6.60
N GLN A 195 -14.20 -5.55 -5.61
CA GLN A 195 -13.87 -5.29 -4.20
C GLN A 195 -12.93 -6.32 -3.56
N TYR A 196 -12.83 -7.53 -4.13
CA TYR A 196 -12.02 -8.62 -3.59
C TYR A 196 -10.80 -8.95 -4.45
N ALA A 197 -10.66 -8.33 -5.61
CA ALA A 197 -9.58 -8.60 -6.54
C ALA A 197 -8.18 -8.32 -5.96
N THR A 198 -8.07 -7.42 -4.98
CA THR A 198 -6.79 -7.14 -4.29
C THR A 198 -6.44 -8.15 -3.20
N ILE A 199 -7.38 -9.00 -2.81
CA ILE A 199 -7.20 -9.98 -1.74
C ILE A 199 -6.59 -11.23 -2.35
N GLY A 200 -5.57 -11.79 -1.70
CA GLY A 200 -4.87 -12.99 -2.16
C GLY A 200 -4.35 -13.84 -1.02
N GLY A 201 -3.63 -14.92 -1.37
CA GLY A 201 -3.03 -15.81 -0.39
C GLY A 201 -4.05 -16.50 0.51
N ALA A 202 -3.65 -16.83 1.75
CA ALA A 202 -4.51 -17.46 2.73
C ALA A 202 -5.76 -16.62 3.09
N SER A 203 -5.64 -15.29 3.04
CA SER A 203 -6.74 -14.37 3.37
C SER A 203 -7.92 -14.49 2.40
N TYR A 204 -7.66 -14.83 1.14
CA TYR A 204 -8.72 -15.04 0.14
C TYR A 204 -9.59 -16.27 0.47
N TYR A 205 -8.98 -17.39 0.87
CA TYR A 205 -9.73 -18.58 1.30
C TYR A 205 -10.53 -18.32 2.58
N PHE A 206 -9.96 -17.56 3.51
CA PHE A 206 -10.67 -17.17 4.73
C PHE A 206 -11.88 -16.29 4.42
N LEU A 207 -11.73 -15.33 3.50
CA LEU A 207 -12.85 -14.51 3.01
C LEU A 207 -13.94 -15.37 2.38
N GLN A 208 -13.58 -16.32 1.50
CA GLN A 208 -14.56 -17.23 0.90
C GLN A 208 -15.32 -18.04 1.95
N LEU A 209 -14.61 -18.55 2.96
CA LEU A 209 -15.24 -19.27 4.08
C LEU A 209 -16.23 -18.37 4.84
N LEU A 210 -15.84 -17.13 5.14
CA LEU A 210 -16.74 -16.18 5.82
C LEU A 210 -17.98 -15.86 5.00
N ILE A 211 -17.83 -15.63 3.69
CA ILE A 211 -18.95 -15.39 2.77
C ILE A 211 -19.89 -16.60 2.75
N PHE A 212 -19.33 -17.81 2.67
CA PHE A 212 -20.10 -19.05 2.72
C PHE A 212 -20.90 -19.17 4.03
N LEU A 213 -20.25 -18.98 5.19
CA LEU A 213 -20.91 -19.04 6.50
C LEU A 213 -22.02 -17.99 6.65
N GLN A 214 -21.82 -16.76 6.15
CA GLN A 214 -22.85 -15.73 6.15
C GLN A 214 -24.04 -16.10 5.25
N SER A 215 -23.77 -16.74 4.10
CA SER A 215 -24.83 -17.20 3.20
C SER A 215 -25.67 -18.30 3.84
N VAL A 216 -25.05 -19.24 4.56
CA VAL A 216 -25.77 -20.30 5.29
C VAL A 216 -26.58 -19.71 6.44
N GLY A 217 -26.02 -18.77 7.19
CA GLY A 217 -26.70 -18.13 8.33
C GLY A 217 -27.90 -17.25 7.96
N LYS A 218 -27.96 -16.71 6.74
CA LYS A 218 -29.10 -15.93 6.23
C LYS A 218 -30.23 -16.78 5.64
N SER A 219 -30.00 -18.08 5.42
CA SER A 219 -30.98 -19.00 4.86
C SER A 219 -31.86 -19.69 5.92
N ASN A 220 -31.66 -19.37 7.20
CA ASN A 220 -32.46 -19.79 8.35
C ASN A 220 -33.15 -18.59 8.98
#